data_AF-A0A7J6AAY8-F1
#
_entry.id   AF-A0A7J6AAY8-F1
#
_cell.length_a   1.000
_cell.length_b   1.000
_cell.length_c   1.000
_cell.angle_alpha   90.00
_cell.angle_beta   90.00
_cell.angle_gamma   90.00
#
_symmetry.space_group_name_H-M   'P 1'
#
loop_
_entity.id
_entity.type
_entity.pdbx_description
1 polymer ?
#
loop_
_entity_poly.entity_id
_entity_poly.type
_entity_poly.pdbx_seq_one_letter_code
_entity_poly.pdbx_strand_id
1 'polypeptide(L)'
;MSHEDLEELPREYLEASWTMEKVFEELQATDLKRVLEATKEHYHIIQKFVILGDLDGLLEEFGDWLGRTPPLPAHLLRFMAHLVLFYRSLGMQLKEEVCVDVLKAYISLLVKEKQVELIAFYVSHLPADMGVTQYAHFLEEVTENEQRRRCLELAEQAGLDVAAVTKTVVETVRERDGEEFSHHDLTPALDTGTTAEDRQKIDIIDWLVFDPAQRAEALKQSNAIMRKFLASKETTAAKLVFAKVPEDSMREIYRQWEEQGMNTPLPPEDENAIREHLCIRAYLEAHEAFNEWFRHMNSPRERVQVESRDLAGRLDALTEDVKERIYNVLLFVDGGWMVDVREDAEVDSERSIQMALLRRLCLPMMTLLLLTVLQRTERHQESLRLADIIASDQHRLYEVFSKDELQKFLQKMRESSLLLLDKGLDPLGYELQS
;
A
#
# COMPACT_ATOMS: atom_id res chain seq x y z
N MET A 1 -25.56 61.50 -67.22
CA MET A 1 -25.93 60.78 -65.99
C MET A 1 -25.01 61.30 -64.91
N SER A 2 -25.59 61.93 -63.91
CA SER A 2 -24.91 62.52 -62.75
C SER A 2 -23.98 61.51 -62.12
N HIS A 3 -22.69 61.86 -61.99
CA HIS A 3 -21.81 61.24 -61.01
C HIS A 3 -22.52 61.40 -59.66
N GLU A 4 -22.92 60.29 -59.05
CA GLU A 4 -23.26 60.28 -57.63
C GLU A 4 -22.04 60.82 -56.88
N ASP A 5 -22.22 61.92 -56.17
CA ASP A 5 -21.25 62.46 -55.24
C ASP A 5 -20.98 61.39 -54.17
N LEU A 6 -19.93 60.59 -54.37
CA LEU A 6 -19.41 59.71 -53.34
C LEU A 6 -18.83 60.59 -52.24
N GLU A 7 -19.46 60.62 -51.07
CA GLU A 7 -18.93 61.32 -49.90
C GLU A 7 -17.50 60.83 -49.61
N GLU A 8 -16.54 61.76 -49.56
CA GLU A 8 -15.19 61.45 -49.10
C GLU A 8 -15.27 60.99 -47.64
N LEU A 9 -14.90 59.73 -47.40
CA LEU A 9 -14.76 59.20 -46.04
C LEU A 9 -13.82 60.13 -45.24
N PRO A 10 -14.10 60.36 -43.93
CA PRO A 10 -13.26 61.20 -43.09
C PRO A 10 -11.78 60.84 -43.24
N ARG A 11 -10.88 61.82 -43.39
CA ARG A 11 -9.44 61.57 -43.62
C ARG A 11 -8.79 60.73 -42.51
N GLU A 12 -9.36 60.76 -41.32
CA GLU A 12 -9.01 59.92 -40.16
C GLU A 12 -9.14 58.41 -40.46
N TYR A 13 -10.02 58.02 -41.40
CA TYR A 13 -10.23 56.65 -41.83
C TYR A 13 -9.13 56.14 -42.79
N LEU A 14 -8.42 57.05 -43.46
CA LEU A 14 -7.41 56.75 -44.47
C LEU A 14 -5.98 56.79 -43.90
N GLU A 15 -5.73 57.59 -42.86
CA GLU A 15 -4.40 57.79 -42.28
C GLU A 15 -4.05 56.80 -41.16
N ALA A 16 -5.05 56.15 -40.58
CA ALA A 16 -4.83 55.30 -39.42
C ALA A 16 -4.80 53.82 -39.83
N SER A 17 -3.60 53.30 -40.09
CA SER A 17 -3.37 51.85 -40.06
C SER A 17 -3.40 51.39 -38.59
N TRP A 18 -4.60 51.30 -38.04
CA TRP A 18 -4.82 50.75 -36.71
C TRP A 18 -4.36 49.29 -36.73
N THR A 19 -3.32 48.97 -35.97
CA THR A 19 -3.00 47.58 -35.67
C THR A 19 -3.94 47.10 -34.58
N MET A 20 -4.19 45.78 -34.49
CA MET A 20 -5.11 45.23 -33.50
C MET A 20 -4.68 45.59 -32.07
N GLU A 21 -3.37 45.68 -31.82
CA GLU A 21 -2.79 46.09 -30.54
C GLU A 21 -3.23 47.51 -30.16
N LYS A 22 -3.12 48.47 -31.09
CA LYS A 22 -3.52 49.87 -30.87
C LYS A 22 -5.01 50.01 -30.62
N VAL A 23 -5.85 49.19 -31.26
CA VAL A 23 -7.30 49.18 -31.00
C VAL A 23 -7.59 48.76 -29.56
N PHE A 24 -6.91 47.73 -29.06
CA PHE A 24 -7.10 47.29 -27.67
C PHE A 24 -6.48 48.24 -26.64
N GLU A 25 -5.37 48.92 -26.96
CA GLU A 25 -4.79 49.97 -26.11
C GLU A 25 -5.76 51.15 -25.96
N GLU A 26 -6.36 51.64 -27.04
CA GLU A 26 -7.34 52.73 -26.99
C GLU A 26 -8.65 52.32 -26.32
N LEU A 27 -9.09 51.07 -26.49
CA LEU A 27 -10.23 50.51 -25.72
C LEU A 27 -9.97 50.50 -24.22
N GLN A 28 -8.72 50.24 -23.80
CA GLN A 28 -8.32 50.28 -22.40
C GLN A 28 -8.12 51.73 -21.89
N ALA A 29 -7.82 52.67 -22.78
CA ALA A 29 -7.68 54.10 -22.48
C ALA A 29 -9.00 54.88 -22.53
N THR A 30 -10.12 54.23 -22.86
CA THR A 30 -11.42 54.89 -23.00
C THR A 30 -12.04 55.26 -21.65
N ASP A 31 -12.62 56.46 -21.51
CA ASP A 31 -13.28 56.93 -20.27
C ASP A 31 -14.66 56.30 -20.00
N LEU A 32 -15.15 55.45 -20.91
CA LEU A 32 -16.47 54.82 -20.81
C LEU A 32 -16.43 53.68 -19.79
N LYS A 33 -17.03 53.90 -18.62
CA LYS A 33 -17.11 52.91 -17.53
C LYS A 33 -17.58 51.52 -17.97
N ARG A 34 -18.60 51.44 -18.83
CA ARG A 34 -19.13 50.16 -19.35
C ARG A 34 -18.07 49.40 -20.16
N VAL A 35 -17.25 50.10 -20.93
CA VAL A 35 -16.18 49.51 -21.74
C VAL A 35 -15.07 49.04 -20.83
N LEU A 36 -14.68 49.86 -19.85
CA LEU A 36 -13.68 49.48 -18.85
C LEU A 36 -14.10 48.26 -18.00
N GLU A 37 -15.39 48.15 -17.65
CA GLU A 37 -15.93 46.97 -16.98
C GLU A 37 -15.87 45.73 -17.89
N ALA A 38 -16.29 45.85 -19.14
CA ALA A 38 -16.22 44.76 -20.11
C ALA A 38 -14.78 44.30 -20.38
N THR A 39 -13.80 45.22 -20.43
CA THR A 39 -12.39 44.85 -20.62
C THR A 39 -11.79 44.05 -19.47
N LYS A 40 -12.44 44.04 -18.29
CA LYS A 40 -12.03 43.27 -17.12
C LYS A 40 -12.71 41.91 -17.02
N GLU A 41 -13.69 41.62 -17.87
CA GLU A 41 -14.34 40.31 -17.87
C GLU A 41 -13.41 39.23 -18.43
N HIS A 42 -13.34 38.08 -17.76
CA HIS A 42 -12.44 36.97 -18.11
C HIS A 42 -12.55 36.54 -19.58
N TYR A 43 -13.77 36.38 -20.11
CA TYR A 43 -13.97 35.95 -21.50
C TYR A 43 -13.49 37.01 -22.52
N HIS A 44 -13.64 38.30 -22.21
CA HIS A 44 -13.17 39.38 -23.06
C HIS A 44 -11.65 39.51 -23.04
N ILE A 45 -11.03 39.24 -21.90
CA ILE A 45 -9.57 39.13 -21.79
C ILE A 45 -9.05 37.98 -22.66
N ILE A 46 -9.69 36.79 -22.59
CA ILE A 46 -9.32 35.66 -23.45
C ILE A 46 -9.47 36.03 -24.92
N GLN A 47 -10.60 36.65 -25.32
CA GLN A 47 -10.81 37.12 -26.69
C GLN A 47 -9.73 38.08 -27.16
N LYS A 48 -9.34 39.05 -26.31
CA LYS A 48 -8.25 39.99 -26.61
C LYS A 48 -6.96 39.24 -26.96
N PHE A 49 -6.51 38.34 -26.08
CA PHE A 49 -5.25 37.62 -26.31
C PHE A 49 -5.32 36.66 -27.51
N VAL A 50 -6.48 36.03 -27.76
CA VAL A 50 -6.69 35.19 -28.96
C VAL A 50 -6.62 36.02 -30.23
N ILE A 51 -7.19 37.23 -30.26
CA ILE A 51 -7.16 38.13 -31.42
C ILE A 51 -5.74 38.66 -31.67
N LEU A 52 -5.00 38.97 -30.59
CA LEU A 52 -3.62 39.44 -30.67
C LEU A 52 -2.61 38.32 -30.97
N GLY A 53 -3.01 37.06 -30.82
CA GLY A 53 -2.12 35.90 -30.99
C GLY A 53 -1.08 35.74 -29.88
N ASP A 54 -1.21 36.47 -28.77
CA ASP A 54 -0.31 36.41 -27.62
C ASP A 54 -0.80 35.35 -26.61
N LEU A 55 -0.32 34.11 -26.81
CA LEU A 55 -0.65 32.98 -25.93
C LEU A 55 0.13 32.99 -24.63
N ASP A 56 1.34 33.56 -24.62
CA ASP A 56 2.16 33.62 -23.41
C ASP A 56 1.55 34.56 -22.38
N GLY A 57 1.05 35.73 -22.82
CA GLY A 57 0.30 36.66 -21.99
C GLY A 57 -1.01 36.06 -21.48
N LEU A 58 -1.71 35.27 -22.31
CA LEU A 58 -2.92 34.56 -21.89
C LEU A 58 -2.65 33.56 -20.76
N LEU A 59 -1.54 32.80 -20.84
CA LEU A 59 -1.17 31.84 -19.80
C LEU A 59 -0.74 32.53 -18.50
N GLU A 60 -0.07 33.69 -18.58
CA GLU A 60 0.25 34.47 -17.38
C GLU A 60 -1.01 34.94 -16.65
N GLU A 61 -2.02 35.42 -17.38
CA GLU A 61 -3.33 35.74 -16.81
C GLU A 61 -3.99 34.51 -16.18
N PHE A 62 -3.92 33.34 -16.83
CA PHE A 62 -4.45 32.10 -16.26
C PHE A 62 -3.78 31.73 -14.94
N GLY A 63 -2.45 31.83 -14.86
CA GLY A 63 -1.69 31.60 -13.63
C GLY A 63 -2.11 32.54 -12.50
N ASP A 64 -2.24 33.84 -12.80
CA ASP A 64 -2.70 34.83 -11.82
C ASP A 64 -4.14 34.58 -11.36
N TRP A 65 -5.04 34.21 -12.28
CA TRP A 65 -6.43 33.88 -11.96
C TRP A 65 -6.55 32.65 -11.06
N LEU A 66 -5.70 31.64 -11.24
CA LEU A 66 -5.64 30.46 -10.36
C LEU A 66 -5.16 30.79 -8.94
N GLY A 67 -4.30 31.81 -8.79
CA GLY A 67 -3.81 32.28 -7.49
C GLY A 67 -4.79 33.18 -6.73
N ARG A 68 -5.84 33.69 -7.38
CA ARG A 68 -6.80 34.62 -6.77
C ARG A 68 -7.90 33.90 -5.98
N THR A 69 -8.33 34.53 -4.89
CA THR A 69 -9.53 34.16 -4.12
C THR A 69 -10.62 35.22 -4.30
N PRO A 70 -11.90 34.88 -4.57
CA PRO A 70 -12.53 33.55 -4.54
C PRO A 70 -12.17 32.64 -5.72
N PRO A 71 -12.39 31.31 -5.61
CA PRO A 71 -12.09 30.36 -6.68
C PRO A 71 -12.83 30.70 -7.97
N LEU A 72 -12.22 30.35 -9.10
CA LEU A 72 -12.77 30.62 -10.43
C LEU A 72 -14.11 29.89 -10.65
N PRO A 73 -15.03 30.48 -11.43
CA PRO A 73 -16.27 29.81 -11.81
C PRO A 73 -16.00 28.50 -12.56
N ALA A 74 -16.78 27.45 -12.25
CA ALA A 74 -16.63 26.11 -12.84
C ALA A 74 -16.63 26.12 -14.39
N HIS A 75 -17.50 26.91 -15.00
CA HIS A 75 -17.57 27.06 -16.45
C HIS A 75 -16.33 27.73 -17.05
N LEU A 76 -15.74 28.70 -16.35
CA LEU A 76 -14.52 29.37 -16.79
C LEU A 76 -13.34 28.40 -16.74
N LEU A 77 -13.20 27.65 -15.64
CA LEU A 77 -12.13 26.66 -15.49
C LEU A 77 -12.25 25.52 -16.52
N ARG A 78 -13.49 25.07 -16.79
CA ARG A 78 -13.77 24.14 -17.89
C ARG A 78 -13.29 24.73 -19.22
N PHE A 79 -13.68 25.97 -19.54
CA PHE A 79 -13.28 26.61 -20.78
C PHE A 79 -11.76 26.75 -20.90
N MET A 80 -11.08 27.18 -19.84
CA MET A 80 -9.61 27.27 -19.79
C MET A 80 -8.94 25.92 -20.07
N ALA A 81 -9.39 24.84 -19.42
CA ALA A 81 -8.85 23.50 -19.63
C ALA A 81 -9.02 23.04 -21.09
N HIS A 82 -10.21 23.22 -21.67
CA HIS A 82 -10.47 22.83 -23.06
C HIS A 82 -9.67 23.68 -24.05
N LEU A 83 -9.47 24.96 -23.76
CA LEU A 83 -8.67 25.86 -24.60
C LEU A 83 -7.18 25.45 -24.60
N VAL A 84 -6.63 25.11 -23.44
CA VAL A 84 -5.26 24.58 -23.31
C VAL A 84 -5.10 23.28 -24.08
N LEU A 85 -6.05 22.35 -23.94
CA LEU A 85 -6.04 21.08 -24.68
C LEU A 85 -6.17 21.29 -26.20
N PHE A 86 -7.00 22.24 -26.63
CA PHE A 86 -7.15 22.60 -28.03
C PHE A 86 -5.83 23.12 -28.62
N TYR A 87 -5.16 24.06 -27.96
CA TYR A 87 -3.87 24.56 -28.43
C TYR A 87 -2.77 23.49 -28.45
N ARG A 88 -2.76 22.57 -27.48
CA ARG A 88 -1.88 21.40 -27.52
C ARG A 88 -2.17 20.51 -28.72
N SER A 89 -3.44 20.27 -29.06
CA SER A 89 -3.82 19.47 -30.24
C SER A 89 -3.38 20.11 -31.57
N LEU A 90 -3.22 21.43 -31.61
CA LEU A 90 -2.67 22.17 -32.74
C LEU A 90 -1.13 22.16 -32.80
N GLY A 91 -0.45 21.57 -31.81
CA GLY A 91 1.01 21.53 -31.73
C GLY A 91 1.66 22.83 -31.28
N MET A 92 0.90 23.72 -30.61
CA MET A 92 1.44 24.97 -30.09
C MET A 92 2.26 24.74 -28.81
N GLN A 93 3.44 25.34 -28.73
CA GLN A 93 4.27 25.30 -27.54
C GLN A 93 3.71 26.31 -26.52
N LEU A 94 3.05 25.79 -25.49
CA LEU A 94 2.56 26.57 -24.36
C LEU A 94 3.51 26.39 -23.17
N LYS A 95 3.51 27.36 -22.24
CA LYS A 95 4.17 27.19 -20.94
C LYS A 95 3.54 26.01 -20.19
N GLU A 96 4.30 24.92 -20.07
CA GLU A 96 3.80 23.63 -19.58
C GLU A 96 3.33 23.69 -18.12
N GLU A 97 4.03 24.44 -17.27
CA GLU A 97 3.71 24.63 -15.85
C GLU A 97 2.28 25.16 -15.65
N VAL A 98 1.93 26.25 -16.33
CA VAL A 98 0.58 26.85 -16.26
C VAL A 98 -0.47 25.89 -16.80
N CYS A 99 -0.17 25.17 -17.89
CA CYS A 99 -1.10 24.19 -18.45
C CYS A 99 -1.40 23.07 -17.45
N VAL A 100 -0.37 22.58 -16.76
CA VAL A 100 -0.49 21.57 -15.70
C VAL A 100 -1.32 22.12 -14.54
N ASP A 101 -1.09 23.35 -14.11
CA ASP A 101 -1.84 23.95 -12.99
C ASP A 101 -3.32 24.16 -13.32
N VAL A 102 -3.65 24.61 -14.54
CA VAL A 102 -5.03 24.71 -15.03
C VAL A 102 -5.71 23.33 -15.02
N LEU A 103 -5.03 22.30 -15.54
CA LEU A 103 -5.57 20.94 -15.56
C LEU A 103 -5.74 20.36 -14.15
N LYS A 104 -4.77 20.54 -13.25
CA LYS A 104 -4.87 20.12 -11.85
C LYS A 104 -6.03 20.78 -11.12
N ALA A 105 -6.20 22.10 -11.30
CA ALA A 105 -7.32 22.82 -10.71
C ALA A 105 -8.66 22.28 -11.24
N TYR A 106 -8.73 21.98 -12.54
CA TYR A 106 -9.94 21.42 -13.14
C TYR A 106 -10.23 19.99 -12.68
N ILE A 107 -9.20 19.12 -12.59
CA ILE A 107 -9.31 17.77 -12.03
C ILE A 107 -9.81 17.85 -10.59
N SER A 108 -9.26 18.75 -9.78
CA SER A 108 -9.68 18.96 -8.40
C SER A 108 -11.15 19.39 -8.29
N LEU A 109 -11.66 20.17 -9.25
CA LEU A 109 -13.07 20.51 -9.35
C LEU A 109 -13.92 19.27 -9.72
N LEU A 110 -13.49 18.48 -10.71
CA LEU A 110 -14.19 17.26 -11.12
C LEU A 110 -14.30 16.22 -9.99
N VAL A 111 -13.23 16.09 -9.17
CA VAL A 111 -13.22 15.25 -7.97
C VAL A 111 -14.27 15.74 -6.97
N LYS A 112 -14.33 17.05 -6.69
CA LYS A 112 -15.35 17.65 -5.81
C LYS A 112 -16.78 17.45 -6.31
N GLU A 113 -16.98 17.50 -7.62
CA GLU A 113 -18.28 17.26 -8.27
C GLU A 113 -18.59 15.76 -8.48
N LYS A 114 -17.68 14.85 -8.10
CA LYS A 114 -17.79 13.40 -8.25
C LYS A 114 -17.98 12.93 -9.70
N GLN A 115 -17.46 13.66 -10.69
CA GLN A 115 -17.53 13.30 -12.11
C GLN A 115 -16.42 12.33 -12.52
N VAL A 116 -16.49 11.09 -12.01
CA VAL A 116 -15.43 10.08 -12.13
C VAL A 116 -15.08 9.70 -13.57
N GLU A 117 -16.08 9.66 -14.45
CA GLU A 117 -15.91 9.24 -15.85
C GLU A 117 -14.92 10.12 -16.64
N LEU A 118 -14.78 11.38 -16.24
CA LEU A 118 -13.99 12.36 -16.97
C LEU A 118 -12.55 12.49 -16.45
N ILE A 119 -12.30 12.08 -15.20
CA ILE A 119 -11.03 12.35 -14.51
C ILE A 119 -9.86 11.68 -15.25
N ALA A 120 -10.01 10.41 -15.63
CA ALA A 120 -8.96 9.66 -16.33
C ALA A 120 -8.51 10.35 -17.63
N PHE A 121 -9.46 10.90 -18.39
CA PHE A 121 -9.16 11.63 -19.62
C PHE A 121 -8.33 12.89 -19.37
N TYR A 122 -8.67 13.71 -18.38
CA TYR A 122 -7.88 14.93 -18.11
C TYR A 122 -6.52 14.62 -17.51
N VAL A 123 -6.42 13.55 -16.72
CA VAL A 123 -5.15 13.12 -16.11
C VAL A 123 -4.17 12.57 -17.16
N SER A 124 -4.65 11.90 -18.21
CA SER A 124 -3.77 11.41 -19.29
C SER A 124 -3.08 12.52 -20.10
N HIS A 125 -3.54 13.77 -19.97
CA HIS A 125 -2.91 14.93 -20.59
C HIS A 125 -1.88 15.63 -19.69
N LEU A 126 -1.67 15.14 -18.46
CA LEU A 126 -0.57 15.57 -17.61
C LEU A 126 0.71 14.82 -17.97
N PRO A 127 1.90 15.34 -17.58
CA PRO A 127 3.14 14.56 -17.59
C PRO A 127 2.95 13.22 -16.86
N ALA A 128 3.55 12.15 -17.38
CA ALA A 128 3.26 10.78 -16.93
C ALA A 128 3.45 10.56 -15.42
N ASP A 129 4.54 11.10 -14.86
CA ASP A 129 4.86 11.05 -13.42
C ASP A 129 3.82 11.77 -12.55
N MET A 130 3.40 12.96 -12.99
CA MET A 130 2.39 13.75 -12.30
C MET A 130 1.00 13.13 -12.45
N GLY A 131 0.70 12.56 -13.61
CA GLY A 131 -0.58 11.94 -13.92
C GLY A 131 -0.82 10.72 -13.05
N VAL A 132 0.18 9.84 -12.92
CA VAL A 132 0.13 8.68 -12.01
C VAL A 132 -0.13 9.13 -10.57
N THR A 133 0.64 10.11 -10.09
CA THR A 133 0.51 10.62 -8.72
C THR A 133 -0.86 11.27 -8.45
N GLN A 134 -1.35 12.10 -9.37
CA GLN A 134 -2.63 12.79 -9.24
C GLN A 134 -3.81 11.82 -9.30
N TYR A 135 -3.75 10.82 -10.19
CA TYR A 135 -4.78 9.80 -10.28
C TYR A 135 -4.76 8.90 -9.05
N ALA A 136 -3.58 8.52 -8.55
CA ALA A 136 -3.45 7.75 -7.32
C ALA A 136 -4.11 8.46 -6.12
N HIS A 137 -3.86 9.76 -5.93
CA HIS A 137 -4.52 10.55 -4.89
C HIS A 137 -6.05 10.54 -5.03
N PHE A 138 -6.57 10.54 -6.26
CA PHE A 138 -8.01 10.43 -6.48
C PHE A 138 -8.53 9.02 -6.10
N LEU A 139 -7.82 7.96 -6.46
CA LEU A 139 -8.23 6.59 -6.14
C LEU A 139 -8.22 6.29 -4.63
N GLU A 140 -7.41 6.99 -3.84
CA GLU A 140 -7.46 6.90 -2.37
C GLU A 140 -8.83 7.26 -1.80
N GLU A 141 -9.55 8.21 -2.40
CA GLU A 141 -10.89 8.63 -1.95
C GLU A 141 -11.99 7.62 -2.35
N VAL A 142 -11.68 6.66 -3.23
CA VAL A 142 -12.63 5.69 -3.76
C VAL A 142 -12.69 4.43 -2.89
N THR A 143 -13.78 4.32 -2.13
CA THR A 143 -14.03 3.18 -1.22
C THR A 143 -14.86 2.06 -1.84
N GLU A 144 -15.72 2.35 -2.83
CA GLU A 144 -16.66 1.39 -3.40
C GLU A 144 -16.02 0.48 -4.46
N ASN A 145 -16.09 -0.84 -4.29
CA ASN A 145 -15.45 -1.82 -5.18
C ASN A 145 -15.90 -1.76 -6.65
N GLU A 146 -17.17 -1.50 -6.93
CA GLU A 146 -17.66 -1.35 -8.31
C GLU A 146 -17.05 -0.11 -8.97
N GLN A 147 -16.96 0.98 -8.21
CA GLN A 147 -16.34 2.22 -8.65
C GLN A 147 -14.83 2.04 -8.87
N ARG A 148 -14.14 1.26 -8.02
CA ARG A 148 -12.71 0.94 -8.21
C ARG A 148 -12.45 0.30 -9.56
N ARG A 149 -13.19 -0.76 -9.90
CA ARG A 149 -13.08 -1.43 -11.21
C ARG A 149 -13.33 -0.46 -12.35
N ARG A 150 -14.40 0.35 -12.23
CA ARG A 150 -14.73 1.34 -13.26
C ARG A 150 -13.63 2.38 -13.46
N CYS A 151 -12.99 2.84 -12.38
CA CYS A 151 -11.85 3.74 -12.46
C CYS A 151 -10.67 3.11 -13.21
N LEU A 152 -10.32 1.85 -12.92
CA LEU A 152 -9.24 1.15 -13.61
C LEU A 152 -9.53 0.98 -15.11
N GLU A 153 -10.76 0.62 -15.49
CA GLU A 153 -11.18 0.56 -16.90
C GLU A 153 -11.03 1.92 -17.60
N LEU A 154 -11.39 3.01 -16.93
CA LEU A 154 -11.25 4.37 -17.47
C LEU A 154 -9.79 4.78 -17.61
N ALA A 155 -8.94 4.39 -16.67
CA ALA A 155 -7.50 4.64 -16.72
C ALA A 155 -6.86 3.91 -17.91
N GLU A 156 -7.21 2.64 -18.12
CA GLU A 156 -6.76 1.85 -19.26
C GLU A 156 -7.23 2.46 -20.59
N GLN A 157 -8.51 2.86 -20.69
CA GLN A 157 -9.05 3.53 -21.88
C GLN A 157 -8.38 4.87 -22.17
N ALA A 158 -7.96 5.60 -21.14
CA ALA A 158 -7.25 6.86 -21.26
C ALA A 158 -5.75 6.70 -21.56
N GLY A 159 -5.23 5.47 -21.55
CA GLY A 159 -3.81 5.16 -21.78
C GLY A 159 -2.91 5.49 -20.58
N LEU A 160 -3.46 5.55 -19.37
CA LEU A 160 -2.68 5.67 -18.15
C LEU A 160 -2.04 4.32 -17.80
N ASP A 161 -0.84 4.36 -17.21
CA ASP A 161 -0.19 3.17 -16.68
C ASP A 161 -0.91 2.71 -15.41
N VAL A 162 -1.85 1.78 -15.59
CA VAL A 162 -2.65 1.21 -14.50
C VAL A 162 -1.74 0.56 -13.45
N ALA A 163 -0.63 -0.05 -13.88
CA ALA A 163 0.25 -0.75 -12.97
C ALA A 163 1.03 0.22 -12.07
N ALA A 164 1.55 1.31 -12.65
CA ALA A 164 2.17 2.38 -11.89
C ALA A 164 1.17 3.07 -10.94
N VAL A 165 -0.05 3.35 -11.41
CA VAL A 165 -1.11 3.98 -10.61
C VAL A 165 -1.43 3.16 -9.36
N THR A 166 -1.80 1.88 -9.51
CA THR A 166 -2.20 1.04 -8.37
C THR A 166 -1.06 0.81 -7.40
N LYS A 167 0.18 0.70 -7.90
CA LYS A 167 1.39 0.64 -7.07
C LYS A 167 1.55 1.93 -6.24
N THR A 168 1.47 3.10 -6.88
CA THR A 168 1.61 4.39 -6.19
C THR A 168 0.50 4.61 -5.15
N VAL A 169 -0.74 4.19 -5.42
CA VAL A 169 -1.84 4.25 -4.42
C VAL A 169 -1.46 3.46 -3.17
N VAL A 170 -0.96 2.23 -3.34
CA VAL A 170 -0.65 1.35 -2.23
C VAL A 170 0.56 1.86 -1.44
N GLU A 171 1.61 2.33 -2.12
CA GLU A 171 2.80 2.90 -1.49
C GLU A 171 2.48 4.16 -0.69
N THR A 172 1.70 5.08 -1.26
CA THR A 172 1.33 6.35 -0.61
C THR A 172 0.56 6.12 0.69
N VAL A 173 -0.41 5.19 0.69
CA VAL A 173 -1.18 4.87 1.90
C VAL A 173 -0.32 4.12 2.93
N ARG A 174 0.58 3.24 2.49
CA ARG A 174 1.50 2.51 3.37
C ARG A 174 2.53 3.42 4.07
N GLU A 175 3.00 4.45 3.37
CA GLU A 175 4.02 5.40 3.84
C GLU A 175 3.45 6.55 4.68
N ARG A 176 2.14 6.81 4.60
CA ARG A 176 1.45 7.83 5.41
C ARG A 176 1.65 7.65 6.91
N ASP A 177 1.77 6.39 7.34
CA ASP A 177 2.04 6.02 8.72
C ASP A 177 3.53 5.74 8.88
N GLY A 178 4.29 6.84 8.86
CA GLY A 178 5.69 6.91 9.25
C GLY A 178 5.90 6.73 10.75
N GLU A 179 5.19 5.78 11.38
CA GLU A 179 5.64 5.24 12.65
C GLU A 179 6.90 4.43 12.36
N GLU A 180 8.04 5.12 12.38
CA GLU A 180 9.36 4.51 12.47
C GLU A 180 9.28 3.43 13.54
N PHE A 181 9.70 2.21 13.18
CA PHE A 181 9.82 1.07 14.07
C PHE A 181 10.63 1.48 15.32
N SER A 182 9.94 1.93 16.36
CA SER A 182 10.61 2.42 17.55
C SER A 182 11.06 1.20 18.35
N HIS A 183 12.34 1.14 18.70
CA HIS A 183 12.91 0.08 19.55
C HIS A 183 12.28 0.03 20.96
N HIS A 184 11.34 0.93 21.28
CA HIS A 184 10.71 1.03 22.60
C HIS A 184 9.38 0.28 22.72
N ASP A 185 8.79 -0.25 21.64
CA ASP A 185 7.50 -0.98 21.70
C ASP A 185 7.64 -2.48 22.00
N LEU A 186 8.55 -2.82 22.91
CA LEU A 186 8.49 -4.10 23.63
C LEU A 186 7.39 -4.12 24.70
N THR A 187 6.72 -2.97 24.94
CA THR A 187 5.48 -2.91 25.71
C THR A 187 4.41 -3.76 25.02
N PRO A 188 3.69 -4.63 25.76
CA PRO A 188 2.55 -5.33 25.20
C PRO A 188 1.45 -4.28 24.97
N ALA A 189 1.40 -3.73 23.75
CA ALA A 189 0.16 -3.17 23.25
C ALA A 189 -0.89 -4.28 23.40
N LEU A 190 -1.91 -4.01 24.21
CA LEU A 190 -3.12 -4.82 24.22
C LEU A 190 -3.63 -4.89 22.79
N ASP A 191 -4.21 -6.01 22.39
CA ASP A 191 -4.86 -6.24 21.10
C ASP A 191 -5.95 -5.16 20.88
N THR A 192 -5.52 -3.99 20.41
CA THR A 192 -6.36 -2.87 20.04
C THR A 192 -6.94 -3.26 18.72
N GLY A 193 -8.10 -3.93 18.74
CA GLY A 193 -8.68 -4.53 17.54
C GLY A 193 -8.65 -3.60 16.32
N THR A 194 -8.50 -4.21 15.15
CA THR A 194 -8.24 -3.56 13.85
C THR A 194 -8.96 -2.22 13.69
N THR A 195 -8.18 -1.13 13.68
CA THR A 195 -8.69 0.24 13.60
C THR A 195 -9.26 0.54 12.21
N ALA A 196 -9.94 1.68 12.05
CA ALA A 196 -10.45 2.10 10.75
C ALA A 196 -9.32 2.37 9.75
N GLU A 197 -8.18 2.88 10.22
CA GLU A 197 -6.97 3.12 9.42
C GLU A 197 -6.34 1.80 8.97
N ASP A 198 -6.32 0.79 9.85
CA ASP A 198 -5.83 -0.55 9.49
C ASP A 198 -6.72 -1.23 8.45
N ARG A 199 -8.04 -1.02 8.53
CA ARG A 199 -8.97 -1.51 7.48
C ARG A 199 -8.71 -0.85 6.14
N GLN A 200 -8.41 0.45 6.13
CA GLN A 200 -8.04 1.14 4.90
C GLN A 200 -6.76 0.54 4.29
N LYS A 201 -5.72 0.25 5.10
CA LYS A 201 -4.50 -0.46 4.65
C LYS A 201 -4.77 -1.88 4.15
N ILE A 202 -5.75 -2.56 4.72
CA ILE A 202 -6.14 -3.90 4.24
C ILE A 202 -6.84 -3.79 2.88
N ASP A 203 -7.73 -2.82 2.72
CA ASP A 203 -8.56 -2.67 1.52
C ASP A 203 -7.82 -2.07 0.32
N ILE A 204 -6.67 -1.40 0.51
CA ILE A 204 -5.85 -0.93 -0.62
C ILE A 204 -5.24 -2.08 -1.42
N ILE A 205 -5.05 -3.27 -0.83
CA ILE A 205 -4.53 -4.44 -1.54
C ILE A 205 -5.47 -4.90 -2.66
N ASP A 206 -6.78 -4.64 -2.52
CA ASP A 206 -7.76 -4.96 -3.55
C ASP A 206 -7.41 -4.29 -4.90
N TRP A 207 -6.78 -3.11 -4.89
CA TRP A 207 -6.34 -2.43 -6.12
C TRP A 207 -5.34 -3.26 -6.92
N LEU A 208 -4.38 -3.90 -6.26
CA LEU A 208 -3.35 -4.73 -6.91
C LEU A 208 -3.85 -6.14 -7.24
N VAL A 209 -4.88 -6.62 -6.55
CA VAL A 209 -5.45 -7.96 -6.78
C VAL A 209 -6.38 -7.97 -8.00
N PHE A 210 -6.89 -6.82 -8.45
CA PHE A 210 -7.76 -6.73 -9.63
C PHE A 210 -7.06 -7.17 -10.92
N ASP A 211 -5.80 -6.78 -11.11
CA ASP A 211 -5.02 -7.16 -12.29
C ASP A 211 -4.10 -8.35 -11.95
N PRO A 212 -4.29 -9.53 -12.59
CA PRO A 212 -3.40 -10.66 -12.43
C PRO A 212 -1.94 -10.29 -12.72
N ALA A 213 -1.65 -9.41 -13.69
CA ALA A 213 -0.28 -9.06 -14.06
C ALA A 213 0.51 -8.39 -12.91
N GLN A 214 -0.19 -7.84 -11.93
CA GLN A 214 0.40 -7.20 -10.76
C GLN A 214 0.55 -8.14 -9.56
N ARG A 215 0.37 -9.45 -9.74
CA ARG A 215 0.33 -10.38 -8.60
C ARG A 215 1.62 -10.41 -7.78
N ALA A 216 2.77 -10.27 -8.43
CA ALA A 216 4.06 -10.16 -7.75
C ALA A 216 4.12 -8.92 -6.84
N GLU A 217 3.67 -7.77 -7.35
CA GLU A 217 3.62 -6.52 -6.58
C GLU A 217 2.59 -6.59 -5.44
N ALA A 218 1.41 -7.16 -5.70
CA ALA A 218 0.40 -7.42 -4.66
C ALA A 218 0.99 -8.23 -3.50
N LEU A 219 1.79 -9.25 -3.83
CA LEU A 219 2.45 -10.09 -2.83
C LEU A 219 3.50 -9.30 -2.03
N LYS A 220 4.38 -8.54 -2.68
CA LYS A 220 5.39 -7.69 -2.02
C LYS A 220 4.76 -6.68 -1.06
N GLN A 221 3.72 -5.98 -1.53
CA GLN A 221 3.01 -4.98 -0.73
C GLN A 221 2.23 -5.62 0.42
N SER A 222 1.57 -6.76 0.19
CA SER A 222 0.87 -7.50 1.26
C SER A 222 1.84 -7.94 2.36
N ASN A 223 3.03 -8.43 1.99
CA ASN A 223 4.07 -8.80 2.93
C ASN A 223 4.54 -7.60 3.74
N ALA A 224 4.78 -6.44 3.11
CA ALA A 224 5.16 -5.22 3.81
C ALA A 224 4.13 -4.78 4.86
N ILE A 225 2.84 -4.81 4.51
CA ILE A 225 1.77 -4.48 5.46
C ILE A 225 1.69 -5.53 6.59
N MET A 226 1.78 -6.82 6.26
CA MET A 226 1.79 -7.88 7.25
C MET A 226 3.00 -7.77 8.21
N ARG A 227 4.18 -7.38 7.73
CA ARG A 227 5.36 -7.14 8.60
C ARG A 227 5.06 -6.07 9.66
N LYS A 228 4.41 -4.96 9.28
CA LYS A 228 3.99 -3.92 10.22
C LYS A 228 2.99 -4.46 11.26
N PHE A 229 1.93 -5.14 10.82
CA PHE A 229 0.94 -5.72 11.74
C PHE A 229 1.51 -6.78 12.70
N LEU A 230 2.40 -7.63 12.20
CA LEU A 230 3.06 -8.65 13.03
C LEU A 230 3.97 -8.04 14.08
N ALA A 231 4.65 -6.94 13.77
CA ALA A 231 5.47 -6.21 14.74
C ALA A 231 4.62 -5.58 15.84
N SER A 232 3.44 -5.04 15.49
CA SER A 232 2.44 -4.54 16.44
C SER A 232 1.65 -5.64 17.16
N LYS A 233 1.95 -6.93 16.90
CA LYS A 233 1.27 -8.13 17.46
C LYS A 233 -0.20 -8.26 17.06
N GLU A 234 -0.66 -7.52 16.06
CA GLU A 234 -2.03 -7.57 15.54
C GLU A 234 -2.22 -8.72 14.54
N THR A 235 -2.23 -9.96 15.06
CA THR A 235 -2.33 -11.16 14.22
C THR A 235 -3.65 -11.23 13.44
N THR A 236 -4.74 -10.66 13.96
CA THR A 236 -6.04 -10.61 13.26
C THR A 236 -5.98 -9.73 12.02
N ALA A 237 -5.36 -8.55 12.10
CA ALA A 237 -5.19 -7.65 10.95
C ALA A 237 -4.30 -8.31 9.88
N ALA A 238 -3.19 -8.94 10.29
CA ALA A 238 -2.33 -9.70 9.38
C ALA A 238 -3.08 -10.83 8.65
N LYS A 239 -3.99 -11.55 9.34
CA LYS A 239 -4.85 -12.57 8.70
C LYS A 239 -5.81 -11.99 7.67
N LEU A 240 -6.38 -10.81 7.94
CA LEU A 240 -7.25 -10.13 6.99
C LEU A 240 -6.50 -9.76 5.71
N VAL A 241 -5.27 -9.23 5.82
CA VAL A 241 -4.40 -8.98 4.66
C VAL A 241 -4.09 -10.29 3.93
N PHE A 242 -3.71 -11.33 4.66
CA PHE A 242 -3.38 -12.63 4.09
C PHE A 242 -4.55 -13.20 3.27
N ALA A 243 -5.78 -13.08 3.76
CA ALA A 243 -6.98 -13.56 3.07
C ALA A 243 -7.33 -12.77 1.79
N LYS A 244 -6.81 -11.54 1.62
CA LYS A 244 -6.99 -10.75 0.40
C LYS A 244 -6.11 -11.26 -0.74
N VAL A 245 -4.99 -11.90 -0.43
CA VAL A 245 -4.10 -12.50 -1.44
C VAL A 245 -4.72 -13.82 -1.91
N PRO A 246 -5.01 -13.99 -3.21
CA PRO A 246 -5.58 -15.24 -3.70
C PRO A 246 -4.64 -16.44 -3.50
N GLU A 247 -5.17 -17.62 -3.22
CA GLU A 247 -4.33 -18.82 -2.97
C GLU A 247 -3.51 -19.27 -4.19
N ASP A 248 -3.97 -18.93 -5.39
CA ASP A 248 -3.30 -19.23 -6.65
C ASP A 248 -2.17 -18.25 -7.00
N SER A 249 -1.94 -17.22 -6.18
CA SER A 249 -0.98 -16.12 -6.46
C SER A 249 0.41 -16.61 -6.79
N MET A 250 0.93 -17.59 -6.04
CA MET A 250 2.25 -18.15 -6.31
C MET A 250 2.28 -18.84 -7.68
N ARG A 251 1.25 -19.62 -8.02
CA ARG A 251 1.16 -20.32 -9.32
C ARG A 251 1.03 -19.33 -10.46
N GLU A 252 0.28 -18.26 -10.26
CA GLU A 252 0.08 -17.19 -11.23
C GLU A 252 1.40 -16.45 -11.52
N ILE A 253 2.18 -16.12 -10.48
CA ILE A 253 3.50 -15.48 -10.64
C ILE A 253 4.44 -16.36 -11.45
N TYR A 254 4.52 -17.67 -11.15
CA TYR A 254 5.33 -18.60 -11.93
C TYR A 254 4.85 -18.72 -13.38
N ARG A 255 3.53 -18.82 -13.60
CA ARG A 255 2.94 -18.90 -14.95
C ARG A 255 3.31 -17.67 -15.79
N GLN A 256 3.15 -16.47 -15.24
CA GLN A 256 3.45 -15.22 -15.94
C GLN A 256 4.93 -15.12 -16.30
N TRP A 257 5.81 -15.58 -15.41
CA TRP A 257 7.24 -15.63 -15.69
C TRP A 257 7.58 -16.63 -16.81
N GLU A 258 6.97 -17.81 -16.80
CA GLU A 258 7.14 -18.83 -17.84
C GLU A 258 6.62 -18.35 -19.20
N GLU A 259 5.49 -17.65 -19.22
CA GLU A 259 4.89 -17.07 -20.44
C GLU A 259 5.78 -16.01 -21.11
N GLN A 260 6.62 -15.32 -20.33
CA GLN A 260 7.61 -14.38 -20.86
C GLN A 260 8.78 -15.08 -21.58
N GLY A 261 8.82 -16.42 -21.61
CA GLY A 261 9.80 -17.21 -22.35
C GLY A 261 11.21 -17.17 -21.75
N MET A 262 11.33 -16.77 -20.49
CA MET A 262 12.59 -16.63 -19.77
C MET A 262 13.00 -17.99 -19.20
N ASN A 263 14.04 -18.63 -19.76
CA ASN A 263 14.66 -19.85 -19.19
C ASN A 263 15.52 -19.56 -17.93
N THR A 264 15.34 -18.40 -17.32
CA THR A 264 16.07 -17.96 -16.12
C THR A 264 15.21 -18.18 -14.89
N PRO A 265 15.81 -18.44 -13.71
CA PRO A 265 15.07 -18.47 -12.46
C PRO A 265 14.33 -17.14 -12.24
N LEU A 266 13.27 -17.21 -11.42
CA LEU A 266 12.46 -16.06 -11.04
C LEU A 266 13.36 -14.93 -10.48
N PRO A 267 13.00 -13.64 -10.67
CA PRO A 267 13.71 -12.53 -10.06
C PRO A 267 13.90 -12.77 -8.56
N PRO A 268 15.07 -12.44 -7.99
CA PRO A 268 15.38 -12.73 -6.59
C PRO A 268 14.43 -12.02 -5.63
N GLU A 269 13.92 -10.84 -5.99
CA GLU A 269 12.90 -10.12 -5.23
C GLU A 269 11.57 -10.89 -5.13
N ASP A 270 11.11 -11.48 -6.23
CA ASP A 270 9.84 -12.18 -6.28
C ASP A 270 9.95 -13.53 -5.55
N GLU A 271 11.08 -14.21 -5.69
CA GLU A 271 11.36 -15.46 -4.96
C GLU A 271 11.45 -15.23 -3.46
N ASN A 272 12.16 -14.17 -3.03
CA ASN A 272 12.22 -13.77 -1.63
C ASN A 272 10.84 -13.33 -1.11
N ALA A 273 10.02 -12.64 -1.91
CA ALA A 273 8.66 -12.27 -1.54
C ALA A 273 7.73 -13.50 -1.38
N ILE A 274 7.83 -14.50 -2.27
CA ILE A 274 7.11 -15.77 -2.12
C ILE A 274 7.54 -16.47 -0.84
N ARG A 275 8.85 -16.57 -0.60
CA ARG A 275 9.38 -17.20 0.62
C ARG A 275 8.91 -16.50 1.88
N GLU A 276 8.96 -15.17 1.89
CA GLU A 276 8.48 -14.36 3.00
C GLU A 276 6.99 -14.59 3.26
N HIS A 277 6.17 -14.64 2.21
CA HIS A 277 4.74 -14.92 2.33
C HIS A 277 4.48 -16.30 2.96
N LEU A 278 5.26 -17.31 2.58
CA LEU A 278 5.21 -18.64 3.18
C LEU A 278 5.66 -18.65 4.65
N CYS A 279 6.66 -17.85 5.02
CA CYS A 279 7.07 -17.66 6.41
C CYS A 279 5.92 -17.07 7.24
N ILE A 280 5.27 -16.03 6.72
CA ILE A 280 4.12 -15.38 7.38
C ILE A 280 2.96 -16.37 7.53
N ARG A 281 2.64 -17.15 6.48
CA ARG A 281 1.62 -18.20 6.54
C ARG A 281 1.89 -19.19 7.67
N ALA A 282 3.11 -19.74 7.74
CA ALA A 282 3.49 -20.69 8.78
C ALA A 282 3.31 -20.11 10.19
N TYR A 283 3.65 -18.83 10.37
CA TYR A 283 3.46 -18.13 11.64
C TYR A 283 1.98 -17.94 12.02
N LEU A 284 1.14 -17.53 11.06
CA LEU A 284 -0.30 -17.33 11.29
C LEU A 284 -1.02 -18.66 11.59
N GLU A 285 -0.65 -19.73 10.89
CA GLU A 285 -1.16 -21.08 11.12
C GLU A 285 -0.75 -21.60 12.51
N ALA A 286 0.50 -21.37 12.94
CA ALA A 286 0.96 -21.76 14.27
C ALA A 286 0.17 -21.06 15.40
N HIS A 287 -0.10 -19.76 15.23
CA HIS A 287 -0.97 -19.01 16.16
C HIS A 287 -2.40 -19.52 16.17
N GLU A 288 -2.96 -19.87 15.01
CA GLU A 288 -4.32 -20.39 14.91
C GLU A 288 -4.48 -21.71 15.64
N ALA A 289 -3.58 -22.66 15.38
CA ALA A 289 -3.58 -23.94 16.06
C ALA A 289 -3.41 -23.76 17.57
N PHE A 290 -2.50 -22.87 18.01
CA PHE A 290 -2.33 -22.58 19.43
C PHE A 290 -3.62 -22.03 20.05
N ASN A 291 -4.29 -21.10 19.38
CA ASN A 291 -5.56 -20.53 19.85
C ASN A 291 -6.70 -21.57 19.87
N GLU A 292 -6.74 -22.50 18.93
CA GLU A 292 -7.67 -23.63 18.96
C GLU A 292 -7.39 -24.55 20.14
N TRP A 293 -6.14 -24.97 20.32
CA TRP A 293 -5.69 -25.78 21.45
C TRP A 293 -5.99 -25.10 22.79
N PHE A 294 -5.69 -23.81 22.91
CA PHE A 294 -5.91 -23.03 24.12
C PHE A 294 -7.40 -22.91 24.47
N ARG A 295 -8.27 -22.70 23.46
CA ARG A 295 -9.73 -22.72 23.65
C ARG A 295 -10.21 -24.09 24.12
N HIS A 296 -9.74 -25.16 23.50
CA HIS A 296 -10.12 -26.52 23.86
C HIS A 296 -9.67 -26.88 25.30
N MET A 297 -8.45 -26.49 25.67
CA MET A 297 -7.89 -26.71 27.01
C MET A 297 -8.65 -25.98 28.13
N ASN A 298 -9.11 -24.76 27.85
CA ASN A 298 -9.80 -23.93 28.83
C ASN A 298 -11.34 -24.06 28.76
N SER A 299 -11.87 -24.91 27.88
CA SER A 299 -13.31 -25.12 27.76
C SER A 299 -13.86 -25.81 29.03
N PRO A 300 -14.96 -25.31 29.63
CA PRO A 300 -15.53 -25.89 30.84
C PRO A 300 -15.98 -27.34 30.58
N ARG A 301 -15.51 -28.27 31.42
CA ARG A 301 -15.81 -29.70 31.33
C ARG A 301 -17.26 -29.97 31.76
N GLU A 302 -18.23 -29.81 30.86
CA GLU A 302 -19.60 -30.27 31.09
C GLU A 302 -19.71 -31.80 30.94
N ARG A 303 -19.49 -32.48 32.07
CA ARG A 303 -19.93 -33.83 32.48
C ARG A 303 -20.64 -34.74 31.46
N VAL A 304 -19.89 -35.56 30.72
CA VAL A 304 -20.27 -36.95 30.38
C VAL A 304 -19.03 -37.86 30.35
N GLN A 305 -19.02 -38.98 31.10
CA GLN A 305 -17.85 -39.87 31.23
C GLN A 305 -17.45 -40.59 29.93
N VAL A 306 -18.35 -40.69 28.95
CA VAL A 306 -18.09 -41.29 27.63
C VAL A 306 -17.32 -40.33 26.71
N GLU A 307 -17.46 -39.01 26.90
CA GLU A 307 -16.72 -37.97 26.14
C GLU A 307 -15.27 -37.81 26.61
N SER A 308 -14.90 -38.37 27.77
CA SER A 308 -13.58 -38.15 28.41
C SER A 308 -12.41 -38.74 27.60
N ARG A 309 -12.60 -39.89 26.95
CA ARG A 309 -11.55 -40.51 26.09
C ARG A 309 -11.40 -39.80 24.76
N ASP A 310 -12.52 -39.42 24.14
CA ASP A 310 -12.50 -38.69 22.87
C ASP A 310 -11.93 -37.27 23.03
N LEU A 311 -12.20 -36.64 24.18
CA LEU A 311 -11.64 -35.33 24.54
C LEU A 311 -10.13 -35.38 24.78
N ALA A 312 -9.63 -36.43 25.44
CA ALA A 312 -8.20 -36.64 25.64
C ALA A 312 -7.49 -36.91 24.29
N GLY A 313 -8.04 -37.80 23.46
CA GLY A 313 -7.49 -38.06 22.12
C GLY A 313 -7.51 -36.82 21.22
N ARG A 314 -8.55 -36.00 21.30
CA ARG A 314 -8.62 -34.71 20.59
C ARG A 314 -7.59 -33.71 21.10
N LEU A 315 -7.37 -33.65 22.42
CA LEU A 315 -6.34 -32.79 22.99
C LEU A 315 -4.94 -33.22 22.54
N ASP A 316 -4.66 -34.52 22.50
CA ASP A 316 -3.38 -35.05 22.02
C ASP A 316 -3.17 -34.71 20.54
N ALA A 317 -4.20 -34.88 19.70
CA ALA A 317 -4.15 -34.51 18.29
C ALA A 317 -3.89 -33.00 18.09
N LEU A 318 -4.60 -32.14 18.83
CA LEU A 318 -4.37 -30.69 18.80
C LEU A 318 -2.98 -30.32 19.31
N THR A 319 -2.46 -31.05 20.30
CA THR A 319 -1.11 -30.83 20.83
C THR A 319 -0.04 -31.17 19.81
N GLU A 320 -0.19 -32.27 19.07
CA GLU A 320 0.70 -32.63 17.97
C GLU A 320 0.63 -31.62 16.82
N ASP A 321 -0.57 -31.19 16.40
CA ASP A 321 -0.74 -30.21 15.33
C ASP A 321 -0.10 -28.85 15.68
N VAL A 322 -0.33 -28.34 16.90
CA VAL A 322 0.34 -27.10 17.38
C VAL A 322 1.85 -27.25 17.39
N LYS A 323 2.34 -28.39 17.87
CA LYS A 323 3.78 -28.67 17.96
C LYS A 323 4.41 -28.69 16.58
N GLU A 324 3.80 -29.38 15.61
CA GLU A 324 4.26 -29.45 14.23
C GLU A 324 4.33 -28.04 13.61
N ARG A 325 3.26 -27.25 13.73
CA ARG A 325 3.22 -25.89 13.17
C ARG A 325 4.23 -24.95 13.81
N ILE A 326 4.42 -25.01 15.13
CA ILE A 326 5.44 -24.19 15.78
C ILE A 326 6.85 -24.64 15.36
N TYR A 327 7.11 -25.95 15.22
CA TYR A 327 8.40 -26.41 14.69
C TYR A 327 8.62 -25.98 13.24
N ASN A 328 7.60 -25.96 12.40
CA ASN A 328 7.72 -25.44 11.04
C ASN A 328 8.18 -23.97 11.01
N VAL A 329 7.82 -23.18 12.03
CA VAL A 329 8.32 -21.79 12.18
C VAL A 329 9.75 -21.77 12.73
N LEU A 330 10.03 -22.50 13.82
CA LEU A 330 11.36 -22.49 14.46
C LEU A 330 12.46 -23.11 13.58
N LEU A 331 12.11 -24.14 12.83
CA LEU A 331 12.99 -24.94 11.97
C LEU A 331 12.63 -24.75 10.49
N PHE A 332 12.20 -23.54 10.12
CA PHE A 332 11.81 -23.24 8.75
C PHE A 332 12.95 -23.58 7.78
N VAL A 333 12.61 -24.24 6.68
CA VAL A 333 13.56 -24.84 5.74
C VAL A 333 14.44 -23.78 5.06
N ASP A 334 15.65 -24.19 4.64
CA ASP A 334 16.57 -23.39 3.82
C ASP A 334 16.89 -22.01 4.41
N GLY A 335 17.60 -21.97 5.54
CA GLY A 335 18.13 -20.73 6.13
C GLY A 335 17.32 -20.16 7.30
N GLY A 336 16.08 -20.61 7.51
CA GLY A 336 15.25 -20.22 8.65
C GLY A 336 14.17 -19.18 8.34
N TRP A 337 13.33 -18.90 9.34
CA TRP A 337 12.13 -18.08 9.21
C TRP A 337 12.45 -16.59 9.02
N MET A 338 11.83 -15.93 8.04
CA MET A 338 12.11 -14.53 7.69
C MET A 338 13.60 -14.27 7.43
N VAL A 339 14.22 -15.15 6.64
CA VAL A 339 15.59 -15.00 6.13
C VAL A 339 15.53 -15.20 4.62
N ASP A 340 16.08 -14.25 3.87
CA ASP A 340 16.19 -14.37 2.41
C ASP A 340 17.21 -15.44 2.03
N VAL A 341 16.93 -16.14 0.93
CA VAL A 341 17.84 -17.18 0.38
C VAL A 341 18.62 -16.63 -0.80
N ARG A 342 18.00 -15.73 -1.57
CA ARG A 342 18.63 -15.06 -2.71
C ARG A 342 19.26 -13.75 -2.25
N GLU A 343 20.58 -13.71 -2.20
CA GLU A 343 21.37 -12.53 -1.80
C GLU A 343 21.64 -11.56 -2.97
N ASP A 344 21.28 -11.93 -4.19
CA ASP A 344 21.48 -11.15 -5.42
C ASP A 344 20.36 -10.12 -5.70
N ALA A 345 19.40 -9.97 -4.78
CA ALA A 345 18.38 -8.92 -4.83
C ALA A 345 18.95 -7.54 -4.49
N GLU A 346 18.25 -6.48 -4.90
CA GLU A 346 18.54 -5.13 -4.42
C GLU A 346 18.37 -5.05 -2.89
N VAL A 347 19.29 -4.34 -2.24
CA VAL A 347 19.33 -4.25 -0.78
C VAL A 347 18.29 -3.23 -0.30
N ASP A 348 17.14 -3.73 0.13
CA ASP A 348 16.18 -2.96 0.92
C ASP A 348 16.57 -3.06 2.41
N SER A 349 17.19 -1.98 2.90
CA SER A 349 17.67 -1.88 4.29
C SER A 349 16.52 -1.86 5.30
N GLU A 350 15.40 -1.23 4.97
CA GLU A 350 14.24 -1.15 5.85
C GLU A 350 13.60 -2.52 6.00
N ARG A 351 13.34 -3.22 4.89
CA ARG A 351 12.82 -4.60 4.92
C ARG A 351 13.73 -5.53 5.71
N SER A 352 15.04 -5.44 5.50
CA SER A 352 16.02 -6.29 6.21
C SER A 352 15.97 -6.06 7.73
N ILE A 353 15.87 -4.81 8.18
CA ILE A 353 15.71 -4.45 9.60
C ILE A 353 14.38 -4.99 10.15
N GLN A 354 13.28 -4.83 9.41
CA GLN A 354 11.97 -5.33 9.80
C GLN A 354 11.97 -6.86 9.98
N MET A 355 12.57 -7.60 9.04
CA MET A 355 12.67 -9.07 9.13
C MET A 355 13.50 -9.51 10.34
N ALA A 356 14.63 -8.86 10.60
CA ALA A 356 15.46 -9.14 11.77
C ALA A 356 14.71 -8.84 13.09
N LEU A 357 13.95 -7.76 13.14
CA LEU A 357 13.12 -7.41 14.30
C LEU A 357 12.01 -8.44 14.53
N LEU A 358 11.29 -8.82 13.48
CA LEU A 358 10.24 -9.85 13.56
C LEU A 358 10.80 -11.16 14.11
N ARG A 359 11.99 -11.59 13.68
CA ARG A 359 12.66 -12.77 14.23
C ARG A 359 12.88 -12.66 15.74
N ARG A 360 13.33 -11.49 16.22
CA ARG A 360 13.56 -11.22 17.64
C ARG A 360 12.27 -11.14 18.47
N LEU A 361 11.13 -10.81 17.85
CA LEU A 361 9.83 -10.74 18.54
C LEU A 361 9.10 -12.08 18.50
N CYS A 362 9.01 -12.68 17.32
CA CYS A 362 8.14 -13.82 17.03
C CYS A 362 8.76 -15.16 17.46
N LEU A 363 10.06 -15.38 17.25
CA LEU A 363 10.68 -16.68 17.56
C LEU A 363 10.77 -16.96 19.07
N PRO A 364 11.13 -15.99 19.94
CA PRO A 364 11.04 -16.19 21.38
C PRO A 364 9.61 -16.44 21.86
N MET A 365 8.63 -15.73 21.28
CA MET A 365 7.21 -15.95 21.57
C MET A 365 6.77 -17.37 21.19
N MET A 366 7.03 -17.81 19.97
CA MET A 366 6.69 -19.17 19.51
C MET A 366 7.30 -20.25 20.40
N THR A 367 8.55 -20.06 20.81
CA THR A 367 9.24 -20.97 21.75
C THR A 367 8.53 -21.03 23.10
N LEU A 368 8.09 -19.89 23.63
CA LEU A 368 7.37 -19.81 24.89
C LEU A 368 5.97 -20.45 24.81
N LEU A 369 5.27 -20.27 23.69
CA LEU A 369 3.99 -20.92 23.43
C LEU A 369 4.15 -22.44 23.38
N LEU A 370 5.15 -22.94 22.63
CA LEU A 370 5.44 -24.37 22.57
C LEU A 370 5.80 -24.95 23.94
N LEU A 371 6.65 -24.25 24.70
CA LEU A 371 6.99 -24.66 26.07
C LEU A 371 5.74 -24.74 26.96
N THR A 372 4.82 -23.79 26.83
CA THR A 372 3.54 -23.79 27.55
C THR A 372 2.69 -25.00 27.15
N VAL A 373 2.60 -25.31 25.86
CA VAL A 373 1.86 -26.49 25.35
C VAL A 373 2.43 -27.79 25.92
N LEU A 374 3.76 -27.97 25.86
CA LEU A 374 4.44 -29.17 26.35
C LEU A 374 4.32 -29.32 27.87
N GLN A 375 4.43 -28.22 28.63
CA GLN A 375 4.28 -28.23 30.09
C GLN A 375 2.85 -28.57 30.52
N ARG A 376 1.84 -27.99 29.85
CA ARG A 376 0.42 -28.21 30.17
C ARG A 376 -0.05 -29.62 29.81
N THR A 377 0.63 -30.28 28.88
CA THR A 377 0.36 -31.68 28.47
C THR A 377 1.30 -32.69 29.14
N GLU A 378 2.07 -32.27 30.14
CA GLU A 378 3.02 -33.09 30.91
C GLU A 378 4.17 -33.72 30.09
N ARG A 379 4.48 -33.18 28.91
CA ARG A 379 5.57 -33.62 28.01
C ARG A 379 6.89 -32.96 28.37
N HIS A 380 7.31 -33.13 29.62
CA HIS A 380 8.46 -32.43 30.18
C HIS A 380 9.80 -32.83 29.54
N GLN A 381 9.96 -34.08 29.11
CA GLN A 381 11.19 -34.51 28.43
C GLN A 381 11.39 -33.79 27.09
N GLU A 382 10.33 -33.64 26.29
CA GLU A 382 10.37 -32.89 25.03
C GLU A 382 10.63 -31.40 25.26
N SER A 383 10.10 -30.84 26.36
CA SER A 383 10.34 -29.45 26.72
C SER A 383 11.82 -29.13 26.95
N LEU A 384 12.60 -30.11 27.43
CA LEU A 384 14.04 -29.96 27.66
C LEU A 384 14.85 -30.08 26.37
N ARG A 385 14.40 -30.91 25.40
CA ARG A 385 15.01 -30.99 24.07
C ARG A 385 14.91 -29.68 23.27
N LEU A 386 14.02 -28.77 23.65
CA LEU A 386 13.99 -27.41 23.08
C LEU A 386 15.30 -26.65 23.35
N ALA A 387 16.02 -26.96 24.44
CA ALA A 387 17.32 -26.36 24.71
C ALA A 387 18.31 -26.67 23.58
N ASP A 388 18.34 -27.93 23.13
CA ASP A 388 19.21 -28.38 22.05
C ASP A 388 18.86 -27.69 20.72
N ILE A 389 17.56 -27.51 20.45
CA ILE A 389 17.07 -26.84 19.25
C ILE A 389 17.47 -25.36 19.25
N ILE A 390 17.31 -24.66 20.38
CA ILE A 390 17.65 -23.23 20.47
C ILE A 390 19.15 -23.02 20.41
N ALA A 391 19.92 -23.87 21.07
CA ALA A 391 21.39 -23.81 21.12
C ALA A 391 22.06 -24.35 19.84
N SER A 392 21.30 -24.93 18.91
CA SER A 392 21.84 -25.51 17.68
C SER A 392 22.44 -24.43 16.76
N ASP A 393 23.66 -24.70 16.29
CA ASP A 393 24.36 -23.88 15.29
C ASP A 393 23.70 -23.93 13.90
N GLN A 394 22.80 -24.88 13.66
CA GLN A 394 22.14 -25.04 12.36
C GLN A 394 21.21 -23.88 12.03
N HIS A 395 20.42 -23.42 13.01
CA HIS A 395 19.45 -22.34 12.85
C HIS A 395 19.82 -21.08 13.67
N ARG A 396 20.83 -21.19 14.55
CA ARG A 396 21.35 -20.11 15.42
C ARG A 396 20.26 -19.34 16.13
N LEU A 397 19.22 -20.06 16.59
CA LEU A 397 18.06 -19.44 17.24
C LEU A 397 18.49 -18.67 18.49
N TYR A 398 19.51 -19.11 19.21
CA TYR A 398 20.04 -18.40 20.39
C TYR A 398 20.44 -16.93 20.12
N GLU A 399 20.76 -16.54 18.89
CA GLU A 399 21.16 -15.16 18.54
C GLU A 399 19.98 -14.19 18.52
N VAL A 400 18.75 -14.69 18.31
CA VAL A 400 17.55 -13.83 18.22
C VAL A 400 16.93 -13.53 19.58
N PHE A 401 17.32 -14.25 20.64
CA PHE A 401 16.79 -14.05 21.99
C PHE A 401 17.59 -12.99 22.75
N SER A 402 16.89 -12.17 23.54
CA SER A 402 17.52 -11.37 24.58
C SER A 402 17.96 -12.23 25.77
N LYS A 403 18.90 -11.70 26.57
CA LYS A 403 19.36 -12.37 27.80
C LYS A 403 18.21 -12.62 28.78
N ASP A 404 17.27 -11.70 28.88
CA ASP A 404 16.12 -11.83 29.79
C ASP A 404 15.14 -12.91 29.30
N GLU A 405 14.93 -13.03 28.00
CA GLU A 405 14.10 -14.10 27.42
C GLU A 405 14.75 -15.48 27.61
N LEU A 406 16.06 -15.60 27.42
CA LEU A 406 16.80 -16.84 27.71
C LEU A 406 16.72 -17.21 29.19
N GLN A 407 16.84 -16.22 30.10
CA GLN A 407 16.66 -16.48 31.53
C GLN A 407 15.25 -16.98 31.86
N LYS A 408 14.20 -16.36 31.30
CA LYS A 408 12.81 -16.80 31.46
C LYS A 408 12.60 -18.22 30.89
N PHE A 409 13.18 -18.51 29.73
CA PHE A 409 13.13 -19.83 29.11
C PHE A 409 13.78 -20.90 30.00
N LEU A 410 15.00 -20.63 30.50
CA LEU A 410 15.72 -21.54 31.41
C LEU A 410 14.97 -21.76 32.73
N GLN A 411 14.34 -20.71 33.29
CA GLN A 411 13.51 -20.83 34.49
C GLN A 411 12.33 -21.78 34.27
N LYS A 412 11.63 -21.67 33.14
CA LYS A 412 10.54 -22.58 32.79
C LYS A 412 11.01 -24.02 32.56
N MET A 413 12.18 -24.21 31.95
CA MET A 413 12.76 -25.55 31.82
C MET A 413 13.11 -26.17 33.19
N ARG A 414 13.67 -25.37 34.11
CA ARG A 414 13.92 -25.83 35.48
C ARG A 414 12.63 -26.30 36.17
N GLU A 415 11.51 -25.61 36.00
CA GLU A 415 10.21 -26.06 36.52
C GLU A 415 9.83 -27.45 35.98
N SER A 416 10.11 -27.71 34.69
CA SER A 416 9.84 -29.01 34.07
C SER A 416 10.78 -30.12 34.57
N SER A 417 12.05 -29.82 34.80
CA SER A 417 13.00 -30.75 35.43
C SER A 417 12.62 -31.10 36.87
N LEU A 418 12.09 -30.15 37.65
CA LEU A 418 11.61 -30.43 39.01
C LEU A 418 10.43 -31.42 38.99
N LEU A 419 9.49 -31.25 38.06
CA LEU A 419 8.37 -32.19 37.89
C LEU A 419 8.82 -33.59 37.43
N LEU A 420 9.91 -33.69 36.67
CA LEU A 420 10.51 -34.99 36.31
C LEU A 420 11.19 -35.67 37.50
N LEU A 421 11.90 -34.90 38.34
CA LEU A 421 12.50 -35.40 39.58
C LEU A 421 11.43 -35.91 40.57
N ASP A 422 10.29 -35.22 40.68
CA ASP A 422 9.17 -35.67 41.50
C ASP A 422 8.57 -36.99 40.98
N LYS A 423 8.70 -37.28 39.68
CA LYS A 423 8.32 -38.56 39.04
C LYS A 423 9.40 -39.65 39.18
N GLY A 424 10.52 -39.38 39.88
CA GLY A 424 11.61 -40.32 40.11
C GLY A 424 12.54 -40.53 38.91
N LEU A 425 12.48 -39.65 37.91
CA LEU A 425 13.41 -39.61 36.78
C LEU A 425 14.57 -38.66 37.08
N ASP A 426 15.61 -38.68 36.26
CA ASP A 426 16.67 -37.67 36.31
C ASP A 426 16.16 -36.28 35.82
N PRO A 427 16.95 -35.19 35.97
CA PRO A 427 16.53 -33.86 35.53
C PRO A 427 16.21 -33.72 34.03
N LEU A 428 16.62 -34.68 33.21
CA LEU A 428 16.42 -34.74 31.76
C LEU A 428 15.31 -35.74 31.35
N GLY A 429 14.70 -36.43 32.32
CA GLY A 429 13.63 -37.39 32.11
C GLY A 429 14.10 -38.79 31.73
N TYR A 430 15.36 -39.15 31.98
CA TYR A 430 15.88 -40.51 31.85
C TYR A 430 15.75 -41.29 33.15
N GLU A 431 15.67 -42.62 33.05
CA GLU A 431 15.63 -43.48 34.23
C GLU A 431 16.96 -43.41 34.99
N LEU A 432 16.87 -43.22 36.32
CA LEU A 432 18.03 -43.26 37.20
C LEU A 432 18.60 -44.67 37.20
N GLN A 433 19.76 -44.87 36.58
CA GLN A 433 20.49 -46.13 36.69
C GLN A 433 20.87 -46.36 38.16
N SER A 434 20.37 -47.47 38.71
CA SER A 434 20.59 -47.89 40.10
C SER A 434 22.01 -48.39 40.35
#